data_AF-D4MNT6-F1
#
_entry.id   AF-D4MNT6-F1
#
_cell.length_a   1.000
_cell.length_b   1.000
_cell.length_c   1.000
_cell.angle_alpha   90.00
_cell.angle_beta   90.00
_cell.angle_gamma   90.00
#
_symmetry.space_group_name_H-M   'P 1'
#
loop_
_entity.id
_entity.type
_entity.pdbx_description
1 polymer ?
#
loop_
_entity_poly.entity_id
_entity_poly.type
_entity_poly.pdbx_seq_one_letter_code
_entity_poly.pdbx_strand_id
1 'polypeptide(L)' 'MVNSTTTFTAELEHGIVIVKNVPCFKCDQCGEESFPFEVTVRLEKIIDRCKDALTEIAVVNYSAA' A
#
# COMPACT_ATOMS: atom_id res chain seq x y z
N MET A 1 -12.58 8.27 13.45
CA MET A 1 -11.88 7.79 12.23
C MET A 1 -12.19 8.72 11.09
N VAL A 2 -11.18 9.13 10.33
CA VAL A 2 -11.28 10.04 9.19
C VAL A 2 -10.64 9.42 7.95
N ASN A 3 -11.16 9.74 6.76
CA ASN A 3 -10.55 9.34 5.49
C ASN A 3 -9.21 10.05 5.33
N SER A 4 -8.16 9.28 5.03
CA SER A 4 -6.81 9.77 4.81
C SER A 4 -6.14 8.93 3.72
N THR A 5 -4.89 9.27 3.40
CA THR A 5 -3.99 8.41 2.65
C THR A 5 -2.73 8.15 3.45
N THR A 6 -2.10 6.99 3.23
CA THR A 6 -0.82 6.63 3.81
C THR A 6 0.12 6.02 2.78
N THR A 7 1.35 5.72 3.19
CA THR A 7 2.30 4.94 2.40
C THR A 7 2.35 3.53 2.97
N PHE A 8 2.00 2.55 2.16
CA PHE A 8 2.08 1.13 2.52
C PHE A 8 3.40 0.56 2.01
N THR A 9 4.18 -0.05 2.88
CA THR A 9 5.44 -0.72 2.51
C THR A 9 5.32 -2.19 2.81
N ALA A 10 5.70 -3.04 1.87
CA ALA A 10 5.77 -4.48 2.05
C ALA A 10 7.11 -5.02 1.56
N GLU A 11 7.67 -5.94 2.34
CA GLU A 11 8.83 -6.72 1.94
C GLU A 11 8.37 -7.91 1.08
N LEU A 12 9.06 -8.09 -0.04
CA LEU A 12 8.99 -9.26 -0.91
C LEU A 12 10.24 -10.12 -0.67
N GLU A 13 10.23 -11.36 -1.14
CA GLU A 13 11.38 -12.26 -0.96
C GLU A 13 12.72 -11.68 -1.48
N HIS A 14 12.67 -10.83 -2.51
CA HIS A 14 13.86 -10.31 -3.21
C HIS A 14 13.84 -8.77 -3.37
N GLY A 15 12.99 -8.06 -2.61
CA GLY A 15 12.89 -6.60 -2.74
C GLY A 15 11.83 -5.98 -1.83
N ILE A 16 11.65 -4.68 -1.96
CA ILE A 16 10.68 -3.91 -1.18
C ILE A 16 9.74 -3.17 -2.13
N VAL A 17 8.43 -3.26 -1.89
CA VAL A 17 7.43 -2.45 -2.58
C VAL A 17 6.92 -1.35 -1.67
N ILE A 18 6.92 -0.11 -2.19
CA ILE A 18 6.43 1.08 -1.51
C ILE A 18 5.25 1.62 -2.33
N VAL A 19 4.04 1.47 -1.81
CA VAL A 19 2.81 1.96 -2.42
C VAL A 19 2.41 3.28 -1.75
N LYS A 20 2.48 4.38 -2.49
CA LYS A 20 2.12 5.74 -2.02
C LYS A 20 0.64 6.03 -2.23
N ASN A 21 0.10 6.95 -1.44
CA ASN A 21 -1.26 7.47 -1.53
C ASN A 21 -2.35 6.39 -1.39
N VAL A 22 -2.12 5.41 -0.53
CA VAL A 22 -3.07 4.33 -0.25
C VAL A 22 -4.20 4.88 0.62
N PRO A 23 -5.47 4.83 0.18
CA PRO A 23 -6.60 5.27 0.99
C PRO A 23 -6.70 4.44 2.28
N CYS A 24 -6.85 5.12 3.41
CA CYS A 24 -7.00 4.49 4.72
C CYS A 24 -7.98 5.26 5.60
N PHE A 25 -8.40 4.62 6.68
CA PHE A 25 -9.03 5.30 7.80
C PHE A 25 -7.97 5.56 8.87
N LYS A 26 -7.85 6.82 9.28
CA LYS A 26 -6.96 7.20 10.38
C LYS A 26 -7.77 7.52 11.62
N CYS A 27 -7.38 6.98 12.77
CA CYS A 27 -7.95 7.37 14.05
C CYS A 27 -7.49 8.78 14.39
N ASP A 28 -8.43 9.68 14.61
CA ASP A 28 -8.17 11.08 14.95
C ASP A 28 -7.57 11.26 16.35
N GLN A 29 -7.68 10.25 17.23
CA GLN A 29 -7.19 10.29 18.60
C GLN A 29 -5.78 9.68 18.78
N CYS A 30 -5.54 8.51 18.18
CA CYS A 30 -4.26 7.78 18.35
C CYS A 30 -3.41 7.69 17.07
N GLY A 31 -3.96 8.10 15.92
CA GLY A 31 -3.25 8.02 14.63
C GLY A 31 -3.18 6.64 14.01
N GLU A 32 -3.84 5.62 14.59
CA GLU A 32 -3.88 4.27 14.02
C GLU A 32 -4.49 4.27 12.62
N GLU A 33 -3.91 3.48 11.71
CA GLU A 33 -4.32 3.38 10.32
C GLU A 33 -4.94 2.02 10.04
N SER A 34 -6.11 2.00 9.44
CA SER A 34 -6.77 0.79 8.98
C SER A 34 -7.20 0.90 7.52
N PHE A 35 -7.30 -0.24 6.84
CA PHE A 35 -7.60 -0.29 5.41
C PHE A 35 -8.98 -0.90 5.16
N PRO A 36 -9.81 -0.29 4.29
CA PRO A 36 -11.01 -0.93 3.76
C PRO A 36 -10.66 -2.24 3.04
N PHE A 37 -11.58 -3.21 3.05
CA PHE A 37 -11.39 -4.49 2.36
C PHE A 37 -11.04 -4.33 0.87
N GLU A 38 -11.74 -3.43 0.17
CA GLU A 38 -11.46 -3.12 -1.25
C GLU A 38 -10.03 -2.61 -1.48
N VAL A 39 -9.49 -1.84 -0.52
CA VAL A 39 -8.13 -1.30 -0.61
C VAL A 39 -7.13 -2.42 -0.45
N THR A 40 -7.34 -3.31 0.51
CA THR A 40 -6.49 -4.49 0.74
C THR A 40 -6.45 -5.40 -0.48
N VAL A 41 -7.60 -5.70 -1.10
CA VAL A 41 -7.66 -6.52 -2.32
C VAL A 41 -6.89 -5.87 -3.48
N ARG A 42 -6.94 -4.53 -3.62
CA ARG A 42 -6.15 -3.83 -4.63
C ARG A 42 -4.66 -3.81 -4.30
N LEU A 43 -4.28 -3.65 -3.03
CA LEU A 43 -2.89 -3.73 -2.59
C LEU A 43 -2.29 -5.09 -2.95
N GLU A 44 -3.00 -6.19 -2.68
CA GLU A 44 -2.55 -7.54 -3.05
C GLU A 44 -2.26 -7.66 -4.54
N LYS A 45 -3.15 -7.12 -5.40
CA LYS A 45 -2.92 -7.11 -6.86
C LYS A 45 -1.71 -6.28 -7.29
N ILE A 46 -1.46 -5.15 -6.64
CA ILE A 46 -0.28 -4.32 -6.91
C ILE A 46 0.98 -5.08 -6.51
N ILE A 47 0.98 -5.66 -5.31
CA ILE A 47 2.10 -6.44 -4.78
C ILE A 47 2.39 -7.63 -5.71
N ASP A 48 1.37 -8.36 -6.14
CA ASP A 48 1.50 -9.52 -7.04
C ASP A 48 2.16 -9.13 -8.37
N ARG A 49 1.73 -8.02 -8.99
CA ARG A 49 2.38 -7.48 -10.20
C ARG A 49 3.83 -7.05 -9.97
N CYS A 50 4.17 -6.59 -8.76
CA CYS A 50 5.52 -6.19 -8.42
C CYS A 50 6.44 -7.38 -8.11
N LYS A 51 5.90 -8.56 -7.75
CA LYS A 51 6.71 -9.77 -7.55
C LYS A 51 7.38 -10.23 -8.85
N ASP A 52 6.71 -10.04 -9.98
CA ASP A 52 7.26 -10.36 -11.30
C ASP A 52 8.29 -9.33 -11.79
N ALA A 53 8.37 -8.16 -11.14
CA ALA A 53 9.36 -7.15 -11.47
C ALA A 53 10.71 -7.50 -10.80
N LEU A 54 11.76 -7.69 -11.61
CA LEU A 54 13.14 -7.99 -11.17
C LEU A 54 13.84 -6.81 -10.48
N THR A 55 13.12 -6.01 -9.69
CA THR A 55 13.62 -4.77 -9.07
C THR A 55 13.72 -4.92 -7.55
N GLU A 56 14.88 -4.57 -6.98
CA GLU A 56 15.10 -4.60 -5.52
C GLU A 56 14.19 -3.61 -4.77
N ILE A 57 13.83 -2.49 -5.40
CA ILE A 57 12.92 -1.48 -4.83
C ILE A 57 11.93 -1.04 -5.90
N ALA A 58 10.64 -1.21 -5.62
CA ALA A 58 9.54 -0.76 -6.48
C ALA A 58 8.72 0.32 -5.76
N VAL A 59 8.57 1.49 -6.38
CA VAL A 59 7.73 2.58 -5.85
C VAL A 59 6.54 2.77 -6.77
N VAL A 60 5.33 2.56 -6.22
CA VAL A 60 4.07 2.59 -6.96
C VAL A 60 3.16 3.65 -6.37
N ASN A 61 2.41 4.37 -7.20
CA ASN A 61 1.35 5.26 -6.72
C ASN A 61 0.00 4.55 -6.82
N TYR A 62 -0.70 4.40 -5.70
CA TYR A 62 -1.97 3.69 -5.62
C TYR A 62 -3.03 4.23 -6.59
N SER A 63 -3.07 5.55 -6.82
CA SER A 63 -4.04 6.14 -7.74
C SER A 63 -3.74 5.88 -9.22
N ALA A 64 -2.50 5.53 -9.57
CA ALA A 64 -2.03 5.30 -10.93
C ALA A 64 -1.79 3.82 -11.30
N ALA A 65 -2.04 2.88 -10.36
CA ALA A 65 -1.70 1.46 -10.47
C ALA A 65 -2.89 0.54 -10.84
#